data_AF-A5U7Q8-F1
#
_entry.id   AF-A5U7Q8-F1
#
_cell.length_a   1.000
_cell.length_b   1.000
_cell.length_c   1.000
_cell.angle_alpha   90.00
_cell.angle_beta   90.00
_cell.angle_gamma   90.00
#
_symmetry.space_group_name_H-M   'P 1'
#
loop_
_entity.id
_entity.type
_entity.pdbx_description
1 polymer ?
#
loop_
_entity_poly.entity_id
_entity_poly.type
_entity_poly.pdbx_seq_one_letter_code
_entity_poly.pdbx_strand_id
1 'polypeptide(L)'
;MVTRLSASDASFYQLENTATPMYVGLLLILRRPRAGLSYEALLETVEQRLPQIPRYRQKVQEVKLGLARPVWIDDRDFDITYHVRRSALPSPGSDEQLHELIARLAARPLDKSRPLWEMYLVEGLEKNRIALYTKSHQALINGVTALAIGHVIADRTRRPPAFPEDIWVPERDPGTTRLLLRAVGDWLVRPGAQLQAVGSAVAGLVTNSGQLVETGRKVLDIARTVARGTAPSSPLNATVSRNRRFTVARASLDDYRTVRARYDCDSTTWC
;
A
#
# COMPACT_ATOMS: atom_id res chain seq x y z
N MET A 1 10.11 -9.32 -14.69
CA MET A 1 8.97 -9.77 -15.50
C MET A 1 7.79 -8.87 -15.19
N VAL A 2 7.15 -8.25 -16.19
CA VAL A 2 6.00 -7.34 -15.97
C VAL A 2 4.84 -8.11 -15.34
N THR A 3 4.43 -7.71 -14.13
CA THR A 3 3.39 -8.40 -13.34
C THR A 3 2.14 -7.53 -13.26
N ARG A 4 0.95 -8.08 -13.52
CA ARG A 4 -0.31 -7.33 -13.38
C ARG A 4 -0.68 -7.15 -11.91
N LEU A 5 -1.31 -6.04 -11.57
CA LEU A 5 -1.96 -5.89 -10.28
C LEU A 5 -3.07 -6.93 -10.13
N SER A 6 -3.24 -7.45 -8.91
CA SER A 6 -4.42 -8.25 -8.59
C SER A 6 -5.70 -7.40 -8.72
N ALA A 7 -6.87 -8.03 -8.73
CA ALA A 7 -8.13 -7.29 -8.83
C ALA A 7 -8.31 -6.33 -7.65
N SER A 8 -8.05 -6.79 -6.42
CA SER A 8 -8.13 -5.97 -5.21
C SER A 8 -7.13 -4.81 -5.22
N ASP A 9 -5.88 -5.05 -5.64
CA ASP A 9 -4.85 -4.00 -5.66
C ASP A 9 -5.22 -2.91 -6.66
N ALA A 10 -5.71 -3.31 -7.83
CA ALA A 10 -6.20 -2.39 -8.85
C ALA A 10 -7.41 -1.59 -8.35
N SER A 11 -8.34 -2.20 -7.61
CA SER A 11 -9.47 -1.49 -7.01
C SER A 11 -9.03 -0.43 -5.99
N PHE A 12 -8.13 -0.76 -5.06
CA PHE A 12 -7.59 0.24 -4.12
C PHE A 12 -6.92 1.41 -4.84
N TYR A 13 -6.11 1.10 -5.85
CA TYR A 13 -5.39 2.10 -6.63
C TYR A 13 -6.31 3.03 -7.44
N GLN A 14 -7.42 2.51 -7.98
CA GLN A 14 -8.41 3.28 -8.75
C GLN A 14 -9.37 4.08 -7.87
N LEU A 15 -9.76 3.55 -6.69
CA LEU A 15 -10.65 4.24 -5.75
C LEU A 15 -9.94 5.36 -4.97
N GLU A 16 -8.61 5.32 -4.90
CA GLU A 16 -7.83 6.37 -4.27
C GLU A 16 -8.04 7.72 -4.96
N ASN A 17 -8.35 8.73 -4.15
CA ASN A 17 -8.36 10.13 -4.56
C ASN A 17 -7.80 11.00 -3.41
N THR A 18 -7.69 12.31 -3.62
CA THR A 18 -7.08 13.19 -2.62
C THR A 18 -7.86 13.27 -1.30
N ALA A 19 -9.18 13.04 -1.33
CA ALA A 19 -10.01 13.02 -0.12
C ALA A 19 -9.95 11.66 0.60
N THR A 20 -9.59 10.57 -0.10
CA THR A 20 -9.43 9.22 0.47
C THR A 20 -8.12 8.58 0.00
N PRO A 21 -6.95 9.01 0.52
CA PRO A 21 -5.68 8.34 0.26
C PRO A 21 -5.71 6.91 0.79
N MET A 22 -5.20 5.95 0.02
CA MET A 22 -5.27 4.51 0.31
C MET A 22 -3.89 3.99 0.70
N TYR A 23 -3.45 4.28 1.92
CA TYR A 23 -2.16 3.84 2.44
C TYR A 23 -2.29 3.22 3.83
N VAL A 24 -1.30 2.42 4.20
CA VAL A 24 -1.06 2.00 5.58
C VAL A 24 0.18 2.71 6.08
N GLY A 25 0.05 3.27 7.29
CA GLY A 25 1.15 3.89 8.02
C GLY A 25 1.63 3.00 9.15
N LEU A 26 2.93 2.96 9.38
CA LEU A 26 3.53 2.38 10.58
C LEU A 26 4.39 3.46 11.24
N LEU A 27 4.16 3.70 12.53
CA LEU A 27 4.93 4.62 13.36
C LEU A 27 5.68 3.83 14.43
N LEU A 28 7.01 3.83 14.33
CA LEU A 28 7.90 3.22 15.33
C LEU A 28 8.54 4.34 16.15
N ILE A 29 8.25 4.39 17.44
CA ILE A 29 8.91 5.31 18.37
C ILE A 29 10.00 4.55 19.10
N LEU A 30 11.24 5.00 18.96
CA LEU A 30 12.43 4.30 19.42
C LEU A 30 13.23 5.20 20.36
N ARG A 31 13.92 4.60 21.34
CA ARG A 31 14.97 5.30 22.07
C ARG A 31 16.15 5.50 21.13
N ARG A 32 16.75 6.70 21.13
CA ARG A 32 17.94 6.96 20.32
C ARG A 32 19.07 6.01 20.77
N PRO A 33 19.67 5.23 19.86
CA PRO A 33 20.81 4.38 20.22
C PRO A 33 21.96 5.23 20.76
N ARG A 34 22.77 4.68 21.67
CA ARG A 34 23.95 5.39 22.21
C ARG A 34 24.96 5.76 21.12
N ALA A 35 25.10 4.92 20.10
CA ALA A 35 25.93 5.18 18.93
C ALA A 35 25.29 6.18 17.94
N GLY A 36 24.07 6.64 18.21
CA GLY A 36 23.26 7.38 17.26
C GLY A 36 22.61 6.49 16.19
N LEU A 37 21.75 7.11 15.38
CA LEU A 37 21.28 6.57 14.11
C LEU A 37 21.36 7.71 13.10
N SER A 38 22.35 7.67 12.21
CA SER A 38 22.43 8.64 11.12
C SER A 38 21.44 8.26 10.01
N TYR A 39 21.05 9.24 9.22
CA TYR A 39 20.24 9.00 8.03
C TYR A 39 20.99 8.19 6.97
N GLU A 40 22.31 8.38 6.86
CA GLU A 40 23.17 7.60 5.97
C GLU A 40 23.13 6.12 6.35
N ALA A 41 23.23 5.81 7.65
CA ALA A 41 23.13 4.44 8.14
C ALA A 41 21.73 3.86 7.92
N LEU A 42 20.68 4.68 8.05
CA LEU A 42 19.31 4.25 7.73
C LEU A 42 19.16 3.95 6.23
N LEU A 43 19.66 4.83 5.36
CA LEU A 43 19.64 4.65 3.90
C LEU A 43 20.33 3.34 3.53
N GLU A 44 21.57 3.14 3.99
CA GLU A 44 22.34 1.92 3.73
C GLU A 44 21.57 0.67 4.21
N THR A 45 20.97 0.74 5.40
CA THR A 45 20.15 -0.35 5.94
C THR A 45 18.95 -0.64 5.03
N VAL A 46 18.27 0.38 4.51
CA VAL A 46 17.13 0.18 3.61
C VAL A 46 17.61 -0.40 2.28
N GLU A 47 18.69 0.12 1.69
CA GLU A 47 19.27 -0.36 0.43
C GLU A 47 19.62 -1.84 0.48
N GLN A 48 20.29 -2.28 1.55
CA GLN A 48 20.67 -3.68 1.77
C GLN A 48 19.46 -4.61 1.92
N ARG A 49 18.30 -4.07 2.32
CA ARG A 49 17.08 -4.85 2.60
C ARG A 49 16.08 -4.86 1.44
N LEU A 50 16.12 -3.88 0.56
CA LEU A 50 15.27 -3.81 -0.63
C LEU A 50 15.30 -5.06 -1.54
N PRO A 51 16.41 -5.82 -1.70
CA PRO A 51 16.41 -7.05 -2.51
C PRO A 51 15.43 -8.12 -1.99
N GLN A 52 15.08 -8.10 -0.70
CA GLN A 52 14.10 -9.01 -0.10
C GLN A 52 12.65 -8.63 -0.47
N ILE A 53 12.44 -7.39 -0.91
CA ILE A 53 11.14 -6.82 -1.26
C ILE A 53 11.21 -6.09 -2.62
N PRO A 54 11.51 -6.77 -3.73
CA PRO A 54 11.75 -6.12 -5.04
C PRO A 54 10.62 -5.21 -5.51
N ARG A 55 9.38 -5.47 -5.06
CA ARG A 55 8.20 -4.66 -5.36
C ARG A 55 8.37 -3.18 -4.94
N TYR A 56 9.19 -2.89 -3.94
CA TYR A 56 9.46 -1.53 -3.47
C TYR A 56 10.33 -0.70 -4.42
N ARG A 57 10.92 -1.31 -5.45
CA ARG A 57 11.60 -0.63 -6.56
C ARG A 57 10.72 -0.51 -7.82
N GLN A 58 9.44 -0.87 -7.72
CA GLN A 58 8.49 -0.89 -8.83
C GLN A 58 7.41 0.17 -8.69
N LYS A 59 7.01 0.73 -9.82
CA LYS A 59 5.88 1.65 -9.94
C LYS A 59 4.72 1.03 -10.71
N VAL A 60 3.54 1.61 -10.53
CA VAL A 60 2.33 1.20 -11.25
C VAL A 60 2.28 1.91 -12.59
N GLN A 61 2.23 1.15 -13.67
CA GLN A 61 1.98 1.64 -15.02
C GLN A 61 0.55 1.29 -15.42
N GLU A 62 -0.26 2.32 -15.67
CA GLU A 62 -1.60 2.14 -16.21
C GLU A 62 -1.54 1.73 -17.70
N VAL A 63 -2.47 0.86 -18.09
CA VAL A 63 -2.71 0.53 -19.50
C VAL A 63 -3.74 1.52 -20.02
N LYS A 64 -3.40 2.26 -21.10
CA LYS A 64 -4.26 3.31 -21.65
C LYS A 64 -5.66 2.77 -22.00
N LEU A 65 -6.65 3.65 -21.93
CA LEU A 65 -8.07 3.37 -22.21
C LEU A 65 -8.70 2.30 -21.30
N GLY A 66 -8.05 1.93 -20.18
CA GLY A 66 -8.60 0.94 -19.24
C GLY A 66 -8.71 -0.47 -19.81
N LEU A 67 -7.99 -0.77 -20.91
CA LEU A 67 -8.08 -2.04 -21.65
C LEU A 67 -7.49 -3.23 -20.89
N ALA A 68 -6.85 -2.99 -19.76
CA ALA A 68 -6.40 -4.03 -18.85
C ALA A 68 -6.13 -3.41 -17.47
N ARG A 69 -6.04 -4.27 -16.45
CA ARG A 69 -5.55 -3.87 -15.13
C ARG A 69 -4.13 -3.27 -15.24
N PRO A 70 -3.78 -2.29 -14.39
CA PRO A 70 -2.44 -1.76 -14.30
C PRO A 70 -1.39 -2.84 -14.02
N VAL A 71 -0.13 -2.53 -14.33
CA VAL A 71 1.00 -3.44 -14.17
C VAL A 71 2.10 -2.83 -13.33
N TRP A 72 2.84 -3.67 -12.62
CA TRP A 72 4.09 -3.30 -11.96
C TRP A 72 5.24 -3.33 -12.98
N ILE A 73 6.00 -2.24 -13.03
CA ILE A 73 7.25 -2.12 -13.78
C ILE A 73 8.35 -1.58 -12.86
N ASP A 74 9.60 -1.93 -13.13
CA ASP A 74 10.74 -1.37 -12.42
C ASP A 74 10.86 0.14 -12.69
N ASP A 75 11.14 0.93 -11.65
CA ASP A 75 11.38 2.36 -11.83
C ASP A 75 12.83 2.61 -12.27
N ARG A 76 13.04 2.93 -13.54
CA ARG A 76 14.39 3.14 -14.09
C ARG A 76 15.16 4.27 -13.41
N ASP A 77 14.44 5.23 -12.87
CA ASP A 77 14.98 6.40 -12.18
C ASP A 77 14.77 6.27 -10.65
N PHE A 78 14.78 5.03 -10.14
CA PHE A 78 14.62 4.75 -8.72
C PHE A 78 15.71 5.47 -7.92
N ASP A 79 15.27 6.34 -7.03
CA ASP A 79 16.12 7.11 -6.13
C ASP A 79 15.66 6.87 -4.70
N ILE A 80 16.48 6.18 -3.90
CA ILE A 80 16.11 5.89 -2.52
C ILE A 80 15.98 7.14 -1.67
N THR A 81 16.70 8.22 -1.99
CA THR A 81 16.66 9.48 -1.24
C THR A 81 15.36 10.25 -1.46
N TYR A 82 14.61 9.93 -2.52
CA TYR A 82 13.23 10.36 -2.67
C TYR A 82 12.29 9.68 -1.66
N HIS A 83 12.52 8.40 -1.40
CA HIS A 83 11.65 7.57 -0.57
C HIS A 83 11.99 7.69 0.93
N VAL A 84 13.25 7.73 1.29
CA VAL A 84 13.71 7.89 2.68
C VAL A 84 14.05 9.35 2.91
N ARG A 85 13.36 10.01 3.85
CA ARG A 85 13.45 11.44 4.09
C ARG A 85 13.78 11.75 5.54
N ARG A 86 14.47 12.87 5.78
CA ARG A 86 14.66 13.41 7.13
C ARG A 86 13.52 14.37 7.49
N SER A 87 13.13 14.35 8.76
CA SER A 87 12.22 15.33 9.35
C SER A 87 12.65 15.59 10.80
N ALA A 88 12.23 16.71 11.37
CA ALA A 88 12.50 17.03 12.76
C ALA A 88 11.31 17.77 13.36
N LEU A 89 11.10 17.58 14.66
CA LEU A 89 10.14 18.35 15.43
C LEU A 89 10.82 19.60 16.01
N PRO A 90 10.11 20.74 16.06
CA PRO A 90 10.57 21.87 16.85
C PRO A 90 10.56 21.50 18.34
N SER A 91 11.40 22.18 19.13
CA SER A 91 11.35 22.08 20.59
C SER A 91 9.93 22.39 21.10
N PRO A 92 9.37 21.65 22.07
CA PRO A 92 10.01 20.60 22.90
C PRO A 92 10.02 19.18 22.30
N GLY A 93 9.39 18.94 21.15
CA GLY A 93 9.31 17.61 20.52
C GLY A 93 8.31 16.67 21.18
N SER A 94 7.14 17.18 21.57
CA SER A 94 6.11 16.41 22.28
C SER A 94 5.43 15.36 21.38
N ASP A 95 4.74 14.41 22.00
CA ASP A 95 3.95 13.39 21.28
C ASP A 95 2.82 14.05 20.44
N GLU A 96 2.25 15.16 20.90
CA GLU A 96 1.24 15.93 20.15
C GLU A 96 1.85 16.53 18.88
N GLN A 97 3.05 17.12 18.96
CA GLN A 97 3.75 17.65 17.79
C GLN A 97 4.10 16.53 16.79
N LEU A 98 4.48 15.35 17.29
CA LEU A 98 4.67 14.16 16.46
C LEU A 98 3.36 13.77 15.77
N HIS A 99 2.26 13.65 16.50
CA HIS A 99 0.95 13.31 15.95
C HIS A 99 0.48 14.29 14.88
N GLU A 100 0.69 15.59 15.07
CA GLU A 100 0.40 16.61 14.06
C GLU A 100 1.26 16.46 12.80
N LEU A 101 2.57 16.16 12.96
CA LEU A 101 3.44 15.87 11.82
C LEU A 101 2.92 14.65 11.06
N ILE A 102 2.61 13.55 11.76
CA ILE A 102 2.07 12.34 11.15
C ILE A 102 0.74 12.63 10.45
N ALA A 103 -0.16 13.43 11.04
CA ALA A 103 -1.41 13.83 10.40
C ALA A 103 -1.20 14.56 9.07
N ARG A 104 -0.19 15.46 8.99
CA ARG A 104 0.17 16.16 7.76
C ARG A 104 0.76 15.23 6.71
N LEU A 105 1.63 14.29 7.10
CA LEU A 105 2.23 13.31 6.19
C LEU A 105 1.18 12.31 5.69
N ALA A 106 0.30 11.86 6.58
CA ALA A 106 -0.86 11.03 6.31
C ALA A 106 -1.78 11.64 5.23
N ALA A 107 -2.11 12.94 5.36
CA ALA A 107 -3.04 13.62 4.46
C ALA A 107 -2.59 13.70 2.99
N ARG A 108 -1.29 13.63 2.71
CA ARG A 108 -0.74 13.81 1.35
C ARG A 108 -0.77 12.49 0.58
N PRO A 109 -1.44 12.37 -0.58
CA PRO A 109 -1.34 11.16 -1.40
C PRO A 109 0.10 10.87 -1.82
N LEU A 110 0.42 9.60 -2.05
CA LEU A 110 1.71 9.20 -2.64
C LEU A 110 1.75 9.60 -4.12
N ASP A 111 2.95 9.92 -4.62
CA ASP A 111 3.16 10.20 -6.03
C ASP A 111 3.05 8.92 -6.86
N LYS A 112 2.02 8.85 -7.71
CA LYS A 112 1.75 7.68 -8.55
C LYS A 112 2.78 7.45 -9.67
N SER A 113 3.67 8.42 -9.93
CA SER A 113 4.77 8.27 -10.90
C SER A 113 5.99 7.53 -10.35
N ARG A 114 6.01 7.26 -9.04
CA ARG A 114 7.11 6.61 -8.30
C ARG A 114 6.64 5.33 -7.61
N PRO A 115 7.55 4.49 -7.11
CA PRO A 115 7.18 3.41 -6.20
C PRO A 115 6.36 3.93 -5.01
N LEU A 116 5.26 3.25 -4.70
CA LEU A 116 4.21 3.80 -3.84
C LEU A 116 4.51 3.64 -2.34
N TRP A 117 5.62 4.20 -1.87
CA TRP A 117 6.01 4.21 -0.46
C TRP A 117 6.92 5.38 -0.10
N GLU A 118 6.93 5.74 1.18
CA GLU A 118 7.83 6.73 1.77
C GLU A 118 8.22 6.28 3.19
N MET A 119 9.38 6.73 3.66
CA MET A 119 9.89 6.57 5.02
C MET A 119 10.43 7.89 5.52
N TYR A 120 10.15 8.22 6.79
CA TYR A 120 10.61 9.43 7.44
C TYR A 120 11.37 9.08 8.72
N LEU A 121 12.62 9.52 8.81
CA LEU A 121 13.36 9.60 10.07
C LEU A 121 13.02 10.94 10.73
N VAL A 122 12.29 10.88 11.85
CA VAL A 122 11.87 12.04 12.62
C VAL A 122 12.76 12.19 13.85
N GLU A 123 13.49 13.29 13.90
CA GLU A 123 14.34 13.68 15.02
C GLU A 123 13.70 14.75 15.91
N GLY A 124 14.36 15.07 17.03
CA GLY A 124 13.94 16.17 17.91
C GLY A 124 12.83 15.83 18.89
N LEU A 125 12.48 14.54 19.07
CA LEU A 125 11.49 14.13 20.07
C LEU A 125 12.07 14.27 21.48
N GLU A 126 11.22 14.64 22.44
CA GLU A 126 11.57 14.67 23.85
C GLU A 126 12.05 13.29 24.36
N LYS A 127 12.77 13.29 25.49
CA LYS A 127 13.27 12.08 26.18
C LYS A 127 14.26 11.26 25.34
N ASN A 128 15.04 11.93 24.48
CA ASN A 128 16.07 11.33 23.63
C ASN A 128 15.51 10.19 22.75
N ARG A 129 14.36 10.47 22.11
CA ARG A 129 13.67 9.54 21.22
C ARG A 129 13.84 9.95 19.75
N ILE A 130 13.61 9.00 18.88
CA ILE A 130 13.45 9.20 17.44
C ILE A 130 12.19 8.45 16.99
N ALA A 131 11.63 8.84 15.85
CA ALA A 131 10.56 8.06 15.23
C ALA A 131 10.89 7.70 13.78
N LEU A 132 10.50 6.49 13.38
CA LEU A 132 10.44 6.08 11.98
C LEU A 132 8.97 6.00 11.59
N TYR A 133 8.58 6.77 10.59
CA TYR A 133 7.25 6.68 10.00
C TYR A 133 7.35 6.14 8.59
N THR A 134 6.73 4.99 8.32
CA THR A 134 6.62 4.46 6.96
C THR A 134 5.20 4.59 6.46
N LYS A 135 5.07 4.92 5.19
CA LYS A 135 3.81 5.02 4.48
C LYS A 135 3.90 4.17 3.23
N SER A 136 2.97 3.25 3.03
CA SER A 136 2.93 2.40 1.83
C SER A 136 1.50 2.35 1.29
N HIS A 137 1.33 2.48 -0.02
CA HIS A 137 0.01 2.37 -0.63
C HIS A 137 -0.55 0.96 -0.43
N GLN A 138 -1.86 0.84 -0.21
CA GLN A 138 -2.53 -0.43 0.09
C GLN A 138 -2.21 -1.50 -0.96
N ALA A 139 -2.22 -1.15 -2.25
CA ALA A 139 -1.85 -2.05 -3.35
C ALA A 139 -0.45 -2.69 -3.25
N LEU A 140 0.48 -2.10 -2.49
CA LEU A 140 1.84 -2.62 -2.32
C LEU A 140 1.91 -3.72 -1.24
N ILE A 141 1.03 -3.62 -0.25
CA ILE A 141 1.05 -4.38 1.00
C ILE A 141 -0.25 -5.16 1.24
N ASN A 142 -1.06 -5.32 0.21
CA ASN A 142 -2.31 -6.06 0.29
C ASN A 142 -2.03 -7.56 0.12
N GLY A 143 -2.46 -8.34 1.11
CA GLY A 143 -2.30 -9.80 1.15
C GLY A 143 -1.47 -10.30 2.33
N VAL A 144 -1.67 -11.57 2.66
CA VAL A 144 -1.12 -12.22 3.87
C VAL A 144 0.41 -12.28 3.88
N THR A 145 1.03 -12.31 2.70
CA THR A 145 2.49 -12.38 2.53
C THR A 145 3.14 -11.03 2.27
N ALA A 146 2.36 -9.95 2.19
CA ALA A 146 2.88 -8.66 1.81
C ALA A 146 3.56 -7.99 3.02
N LEU A 147 4.88 -7.82 2.94
CA LEU A 147 5.68 -7.24 4.00
C LEU A 147 5.68 -5.71 3.88
N ALA A 148 5.18 -5.04 4.90
CA ALA A 148 5.46 -3.61 5.07
C ALA A 148 6.96 -3.42 5.28
N ILE A 149 7.56 -2.44 4.59
CA ILE A 149 8.99 -2.15 4.64
C ILE A 149 9.53 -1.98 6.07
N GLY A 150 8.72 -1.43 6.98
CA GLY A 150 9.10 -1.28 8.38
C GLY A 150 9.37 -2.62 9.08
N HIS A 151 8.71 -3.72 8.70
CA HIS A 151 9.01 -5.05 9.25
C HIS A 151 10.31 -5.64 8.72
N VAL A 152 10.69 -5.32 7.48
CA VAL A 152 11.94 -5.81 6.88
C VAL A 152 13.15 -5.08 7.48
N ILE A 153 12.99 -3.80 7.79
CA ILE A 153 14.04 -2.95 8.37
C ILE A 153 14.15 -3.17 9.87
N ALA A 154 13.05 -3.37 10.58
CA ALA A 154 13.04 -3.68 12.01
C ALA A 154 13.34 -5.17 12.26
N ASP A 155 14.57 -5.58 11.97
CA ASP A 155 15.06 -6.91 12.24
C ASP A 155 15.29 -7.11 13.75
N ARG A 156 14.86 -8.26 14.28
CA ARG A 156 15.10 -8.63 15.70
C ARG A 156 16.50 -9.18 15.92
N THR A 157 17.23 -9.50 14.86
CA THR A 157 18.59 -10.03 14.95
C THR A 157 19.59 -8.90 15.25
N ARG A 158 20.37 -9.04 16.33
CA ARG A 158 21.41 -8.05 16.71
C ARG A 158 22.57 -8.00 15.71
N ARG A 159 22.77 -9.06 14.93
CA ARG A 159 23.79 -9.19 13.90
C ARG A 159 23.11 -9.80 12.67
N PRO A 160 22.55 -8.98 11.78
CA PRO A 160 22.01 -9.52 10.56
C PRO A 160 23.13 -10.14 9.73
N PRO A 161 22.84 -11.19 8.92
CA PRO A 161 23.80 -11.70 7.97
C PRO A 161 24.21 -10.58 7.01
N ALA A 162 25.47 -10.59 6.57
CA ALA A 162 25.92 -9.68 5.53
C ALA A 162 25.07 -9.92 4.28
N PHE A 163 24.40 -8.88 3.79
CA PHE A 163 23.73 -8.94 2.50
C PHE A 163 24.78 -8.75 1.42
N PRO A 164 24.82 -9.61 0.38
CA PRO A 164 25.69 -9.36 -0.75
C PRO A 164 25.31 -8.00 -1.38
N GLU A 165 26.30 -7.28 -1.88
CA GLU A 165 26.05 -6.07 -2.67
C GLU A 165 25.13 -6.44 -3.85
N ASP A 166 23.95 -5.83 -3.87
CA ASP A 166 22.97 -6.03 -4.94
C ASP A 166 23.20 -4.98 -6.03
N ILE A 167 23.81 -5.40 -7.14
CA ILE A 167 23.85 -4.58 -8.35
C ILE A 167 22.47 -4.68 -9.01
N TRP A 168 21.55 -3.83 -8.56
CA TRP A 168 20.22 -3.77 -9.11
C TRP A 168 20.22 -3.05 -10.46
N VAL A 169 19.75 -3.75 -11.50
CA VAL A 169 19.55 -3.18 -12.84
C VAL A 169 18.07 -3.27 -13.17
N PRO A 170 17.38 -2.14 -13.43
CA PRO A 170 15.96 -2.15 -13.76
C PRO A 170 15.73 -2.90 -15.08
N GLU A 171 14.69 -3.71 -15.13
CA GLU A 171 14.27 -4.32 -16.38
C GLU A 171 13.84 -3.26 -17.41
N ARG A 172 13.97 -3.60 -18.70
CA ARG A 172 13.52 -2.72 -19.77
C ARG A 172 12.01 -2.50 -19.66
N ASP A 173 11.61 -1.22 -19.64
CA ASP A 173 10.21 -0.83 -19.72
C ASP A 173 9.59 -1.46 -20.98
N PRO A 174 8.51 -2.26 -20.84
CA PRO A 174 7.83 -2.86 -21.98
C PRO A 174 7.35 -1.82 -23.01
N GLY A 175 7.15 -0.57 -22.60
CA GLY A 175 6.62 0.53 -23.41
C GLY A 175 5.10 0.47 -23.50
N THR A 176 4.45 1.64 -23.52
CA THR A 176 2.98 1.75 -23.49
C THR A 176 2.30 1.06 -24.68
N THR A 177 2.91 1.12 -25.87
CA THR A 177 2.37 0.49 -27.09
C THR A 177 2.36 -1.03 -27.02
N ARG A 178 3.41 -1.64 -26.45
CA ARG A 178 3.47 -3.09 -26.27
C ARG A 178 2.49 -3.57 -25.21
N LEU A 179 2.31 -2.80 -24.12
CA LEU A 179 1.30 -3.10 -23.11
C LEU A 179 -0.11 -3.08 -23.71
N LEU A 180 -0.39 -2.10 -24.57
CA LEU A 180 -1.66 -2.00 -25.31
C LEU A 180 -1.86 -3.18 -26.27
N LEU A 181 -0.89 -3.48 -27.12
CA LEU A 181 -0.98 -4.61 -28.06
C LEU A 181 -1.21 -5.94 -27.33
N ARG A 182 -0.52 -6.14 -26.20
CA ARG A 182 -0.72 -7.31 -25.35
C ARG A 182 -2.10 -7.32 -24.70
N ALA A 183 -2.62 -6.17 -24.27
CA ALA A 183 -3.97 -6.08 -23.72
C ALA A 183 -5.04 -6.43 -24.76
N VAL A 184 -4.90 -5.93 -26.00
CA VAL A 184 -5.78 -6.26 -27.12
C VAL A 184 -5.67 -7.75 -27.49
N GLY A 185 -4.47 -8.30 -27.57
CA GLY A 185 -4.26 -9.73 -27.82
C GLY A 185 -4.87 -10.62 -26.73
N ASP A 186 -4.68 -10.27 -25.46
CA ASP A 186 -5.27 -10.99 -24.33
C ASP A 186 -6.81 -10.94 -24.37
N TRP A 187 -7.40 -9.83 -24.85
CA TRP A 187 -8.85 -9.70 -25.03
C TRP A 187 -9.40 -10.64 -26.11
N LEU A 188 -8.67 -10.78 -27.22
CA LEU A 188 -9.04 -11.70 -28.31
C LEU A 188 -8.94 -13.18 -27.91
N VAL A 189 -7.97 -13.54 -27.06
CA VAL A 189 -7.71 -14.95 -26.68
C VAL A 189 -8.47 -15.35 -25.41
N ARG A 190 -8.74 -14.41 -24.48
CA ARG A 190 -9.37 -14.70 -23.17
C ARG A 190 -10.39 -13.64 -22.75
N PRO A 191 -11.52 -13.50 -23.47
CA PRO A 191 -12.52 -12.46 -23.20
C PRO A 191 -13.11 -12.51 -21.78
N GLY A 192 -13.27 -13.71 -21.19
CA GLY A 192 -13.86 -13.88 -19.85
C GLY A 192 -12.96 -13.42 -18.69
N ALA A 193 -11.64 -13.41 -18.84
CA ALA A 193 -10.70 -13.06 -17.77
C ALA A 193 -10.60 -11.54 -17.51
N GLN A 194 -11.16 -10.73 -18.41
CA GLN A 194 -11.13 -9.26 -18.35
C GLN A 194 -12.46 -8.61 -17.93
N LEU A 195 -13.56 -9.36 -17.84
CA LEU A 195 -14.86 -8.83 -17.39
C LEU A 195 -14.84 -8.28 -15.94
N GLN A 196 -13.80 -8.60 -15.15
CA GLN A 196 -13.58 -8.00 -13.83
C GLN A 196 -12.85 -6.65 -13.85
N ALA A 197 -12.26 -6.24 -14.98
CA ALA A 197 -11.55 -4.96 -15.13
C ALA A 197 -12.46 -3.83 -15.65
N VAL A 198 -13.55 -4.18 -16.33
CA VAL A 198 -14.60 -3.23 -16.77
C VAL A 198 -15.69 -3.21 -15.70
N GLY A 199 -15.41 -2.52 -14.59
CA GLY A 199 -16.48 -2.06 -13.72
C GLY A 199 -17.39 -1.12 -14.51
N SER A 200 -18.65 -1.55 -14.72
CA SER A 200 -19.84 -0.74 -15.04
C SER A 200 -20.41 -0.61 -16.47
N ALA A 201 -20.05 -1.38 -17.51
CA ALA A 201 -20.74 -1.18 -18.81
C ALA A 201 -20.98 -2.35 -19.80
N VAL A 202 -20.42 -3.56 -19.66
CA VAL A 202 -20.56 -4.59 -20.75
C VAL A 202 -20.91 -6.00 -20.25
N ALA A 203 -21.74 -6.11 -19.22
CA ALA A 203 -22.21 -7.41 -18.72
C ALA A 203 -23.34 -8.04 -19.56
N GLY A 204 -23.37 -7.83 -20.88
CA GLY A 204 -24.52 -8.28 -21.66
C GLY A 204 -24.28 -8.48 -23.15
N LEU A 205 -23.31 -9.32 -23.55
CA LEU A 205 -23.28 -9.93 -24.89
C LEU A 205 -22.53 -11.29 -24.89
N VAL A 206 -22.99 -12.29 -24.13
CA VAL A 206 -22.57 -13.69 -24.35
C VAL A 206 -23.79 -14.61 -24.40
N THR A 207 -24.03 -15.15 -25.59
CA THR A 207 -25.15 -16.00 -26.01
C THR A 207 -24.95 -17.45 -25.60
N ASN A 208 -25.01 -17.75 -24.29
CA ASN A 208 -25.13 -19.14 -23.83
C ASN A 208 -26.16 -19.26 -22.68
N SER A 209 -27.26 -19.96 -22.96
CA SER A 209 -28.47 -19.98 -22.12
C SER A 209 -28.25 -20.57 -20.72
N GLY A 210 -27.29 -21.49 -20.55
CA GLY A 210 -26.95 -22.07 -19.25
C GLY A 210 -26.17 -21.14 -18.32
N GLN A 211 -25.40 -20.19 -18.85
CA GLN A 211 -24.57 -19.26 -18.06
C GLN A 211 -25.32 -17.97 -17.66
N LEU A 212 -26.49 -17.72 -18.26
CA LEU A 212 -27.33 -16.55 -17.96
C LEU A 212 -27.90 -16.58 -16.53
N VAL A 213 -28.22 -17.76 -15.99
CA VAL A 213 -28.75 -17.87 -14.61
C VAL A 213 -27.69 -17.56 -13.57
N GLU A 214 -26.47 -18.07 -13.76
CA GLU A 214 -25.36 -17.83 -12.83
C GLU A 214 -24.83 -16.40 -12.93
N THR A 215 -24.76 -15.86 -14.15
CA THR A 215 -24.41 -14.45 -14.38
C THR A 215 -25.51 -13.53 -13.83
N GLY A 216 -26.78 -13.88 -14.02
CA GLY A 216 -27.92 -13.16 -13.47
C GLY A 216 -27.90 -13.11 -11.94
N ARG A 217 -27.55 -14.21 -11.27
CA ARG A 217 -27.33 -14.22 -9.81
C ARG A 217 -26.18 -13.32 -9.38
N LYS A 218 -25.03 -13.38 -10.06
CA LYS A 218 -23.88 -12.51 -9.75
C LYS A 218 -24.21 -11.04 -9.96
N VAL A 219 -24.92 -10.70 -11.03
CA VAL A 219 -25.40 -9.33 -11.31
C VAL A 219 -26.41 -8.90 -10.24
N LEU A 220 -27.32 -9.78 -9.82
CA LEU A 220 -28.28 -9.50 -8.77
C LEU A 220 -27.60 -9.30 -7.40
N ASP A 221 -26.57 -10.07 -7.08
CA ASP A 221 -25.82 -9.94 -5.84
C ASP A 221 -24.94 -8.70 -5.83
N ILE A 222 -24.30 -8.35 -6.96
CA ILE A 222 -23.62 -7.06 -7.14
C ILE A 222 -24.64 -5.92 -7.01
N ALA A 223 -25.78 -6.00 -7.68
CA ALA A 223 -26.85 -5.01 -7.60
C ALA A 223 -27.42 -4.89 -6.18
N ARG A 224 -27.58 -5.99 -5.43
CA ARG A 224 -27.98 -5.99 -4.03
C ARG A 224 -26.90 -5.42 -3.11
N THR A 225 -25.63 -5.69 -3.40
CA THR A 225 -24.50 -5.11 -2.64
C THR A 225 -24.43 -3.61 -2.86
N VAL A 226 -24.67 -3.15 -4.09
CA VAL A 226 -24.78 -1.73 -4.43
C VAL A 226 -26.06 -1.10 -3.83
N ALA A 227 -27.21 -1.80 -3.90
CA ALA A 227 -28.50 -1.33 -3.39
C ALA A 227 -28.60 -1.34 -1.86
N ARG A 228 -27.82 -2.17 -1.16
CA ARG A 228 -27.65 -2.11 0.30
C ARG A 228 -26.93 -0.84 0.75
N GLY A 229 -26.43 -0.02 -0.17
CA GLY A 229 -25.73 1.21 0.14
C GLY A 229 -24.32 0.94 0.70
N THR A 230 -23.45 1.92 0.49
CA THR A 230 -22.09 1.96 1.01
C THR A 230 -22.11 2.26 2.50
N ALA A 231 -21.91 1.23 3.32
CA ALA A 231 -21.81 1.27 4.77
C ALA A 231 -23.04 1.86 5.52
N PRO A 232 -23.32 1.42 6.75
CA PRO A 232 -24.41 1.98 7.54
C PRO A 232 -24.24 3.48 7.75
N SER A 233 -25.34 4.23 7.84
CA SER A 233 -25.29 5.62 8.29
C SER A 233 -24.74 5.66 9.71
N SER A 234 -23.55 6.23 9.89
CA SER A 234 -22.90 6.36 11.18
C SER A 234 -22.00 7.60 11.19
N PRO A 235 -21.60 8.11 12.37
CA PRO A 235 -20.60 9.18 12.46
C PRO A 235 -19.26 8.84 11.79
N LEU A 236 -18.98 7.55 11.57
CA LEU A 236 -17.79 7.04 10.89
C LEU A 236 -17.95 6.96 9.36
N ASN A 237 -19.18 7.01 8.86
CA ASN A 237 -19.51 6.95 7.44
C ASN A 237 -20.00 8.33 6.95
N ALA A 238 -19.12 9.33 7.07
CA ALA A 238 -19.36 10.71 6.65
C ALA A 238 -18.47 11.07 5.45
N THR A 239 -18.85 12.12 4.72
CA THR A 239 -18.01 12.68 3.65
C THR A 239 -16.74 13.27 4.26
N VAL A 240 -15.59 12.73 3.87
CA VAL A 240 -14.28 13.17 4.40
C VAL A 240 -13.64 14.20 3.49
N SER A 241 -13.00 15.20 4.10
CA SER A 241 -12.16 16.17 3.36
C SER A 241 -10.76 15.61 3.10
N ARG A 242 -9.87 16.39 2.46
CA ARG A 242 -8.45 16.04 2.31
C ARG A 242 -7.67 16.15 3.62
N ASN A 243 -8.18 16.91 4.59
CA ASN A 243 -7.50 17.13 5.85
C ASN A 243 -7.60 15.88 6.73
N ARG A 244 -6.55 15.63 7.50
CA ARG A 244 -6.50 14.52 8.45
C ARG A 244 -6.14 15.04 9.84
N ARG A 245 -6.79 14.46 10.85
CA ARG A 245 -6.35 14.52 12.24
C ARG A 245 -5.88 13.12 12.62
N PHE A 246 -4.81 13.07 13.40
CA PHE A 246 -4.26 11.83 13.93
C PHE A 246 -4.41 11.86 15.45
N THR A 247 -4.94 10.78 16.00
CA THR A 247 -5.03 10.56 17.44
C THR A 247 -4.74 9.09 17.73
N VAL A 248 -4.33 8.80 18.96
CA VAL A 248 -3.90 7.46 19.36
C VAL A 248 -4.80 6.97 20.49
N ALA A 249 -5.47 5.84 20.25
CA ALA A 249 -6.03 5.03 21.32
C ALA A 249 -4.98 4.01 21.79
N ARG A 250 -4.79 3.90 23.10
CA ARG A 250 -3.84 2.95 23.70
C ARG A 250 -4.65 1.86 24.40
N ALA A 251 -4.25 0.60 24.21
CA ALA A 251 -4.85 -0.56 24.84
C ALA A 251 -3.75 -1.60 25.13
N SER A 252 -3.99 -2.51 26.08
CA SER A 252 -3.02 -3.57 26.40
C SER A 252 -3.02 -4.64 25.32
N LEU A 253 -1.85 -5.15 24.97
CA LEU A 253 -1.74 -6.31 24.08
C LEU A 253 -2.41 -7.55 24.68
N ASP A 254 -2.41 -7.68 26.00
CA ASP A 254 -3.00 -8.83 26.68
C ASP A 254 -4.54 -8.84 26.59
N ASP A 255 -5.16 -7.66 26.48
CA ASP A 255 -6.60 -7.56 26.23
C ASP A 255 -6.93 -8.15 24.86
N TYR A 256 -6.17 -7.79 23.82
CA TYR A 256 -6.34 -8.34 22.48
C TYR A 256 -6.08 -9.85 22.42
N ARG A 257 -5.08 -10.36 23.16
CA ARG A 257 -4.83 -11.81 23.26
C ARG A 257 -5.99 -12.54 23.93
N THR A 258 -6.58 -11.94 24.95
CA THR A 258 -7.75 -12.50 25.66
C THR A 258 -8.96 -12.57 24.73
N VAL A 259 -9.24 -11.49 23.99
CA VAL A 259 -10.32 -11.46 22.98
C VAL A 259 -10.08 -12.52 21.90
N ARG A 260 -8.87 -12.58 21.32
CA ARG A 260 -8.52 -13.59 20.33
C ARG A 260 -8.72 -15.01 20.87
N ALA A 261 -8.23 -15.31 22.07
CA ALA A 261 -8.36 -16.64 22.65
C ALA A 261 -9.82 -17.03 22.93
N ARG A 262 -10.67 -16.04 23.25
CA ARG A 262 -12.10 -16.27 23.55
C ARG A 262 -12.96 -16.44 22.30
N TYR A 263 -12.67 -15.69 21.23
CA TYR A 263 -13.54 -15.60 20.05
C TYR A 263 -12.92 -16.20 18.77
N ASP A 264 -11.72 -16.76 18.86
CA ASP A 264 -10.93 -17.28 17.73
C ASP A 264 -10.75 -16.27 16.58
N CYS A 265 -10.77 -14.97 16.91
CA CYS A 265 -10.58 -13.92 15.92
C CYS A 265 -9.09 -13.79 15.59
N ASP A 266 -8.72 -13.94 14.32
CA ASP A 266 -7.40 -13.64 13.80
C ASP A 266 -7.45 -12.49 12.78
N SER A 267 -6.29 -12.04 12.30
CA SER A 267 -6.22 -10.97 11.28
C SER A 267 -6.80 -11.35 9.92
N THR A 268 -7.22 -12.60 9.75
CA THR A 268 -7.70 -13.20 8.50
C THR A 268 -9.19 -13.54 8.54
N THR A 269 -9.77 -13.63 9.73
CA THR A 269 -11.15 -14.04 9.99
C THR A 269 -11.85 -12.86 10.68
N TRP A 270 -12.53 -12.05 9.89
CA TRP A 270 -13.31 -10.92 10.40
C TRP A 270 -14.48 -11.45 11.24
N CYS A 271 -14.31 -11.38 12.56
CA CYS A 271 -15.40 -11.19 13.51
C CYS A 271 -15.91 -9.74 13.35
#